data_AF-A0A6B2AYG1-F1
#
_entry.id   AF-A0A6B2AYG1-F1
#
_cell.length_a   1.000
_cell.length_b   1.000
_cell.length_c   1.000
_cell.angle_alpha   90.00
_cell.angle_beta   90.00
_cell.angle_gamma   90.00
#
_symmetry.space_group_name_H-M   'P 1'
#
loop_
_entity.id
_entity.type
_entity.pdbx_description
1 polymer ?
#
loop_
_entity_poly.entity_id
_entity_poly.type
_entity_poly.pdbx_seq_one_letter_code
_entity_poly.pdbx_strand_id
1 'polypeptide(L)'
;MKRNVNLPSPSLNAPLRAWSDYLGWVSATADFQVVGGVCRCTVTMPEGQILEVQAATPDLLAKQVMADLTANMVVPPTMDRSTTSTLQDAPKQPKQHQKQQQQCEPGQDEPGPVIPEGLQTQASPQEVSMRSHYEPALPRASQAPRSASVSTTKGTLQTVGVYVPVAMHEVLKAVAEEQGKKFSVLVREMVERGYERFEDAIEERSGRKVLDGYEQKVASYDGQSEQWMARLDRKLSLELKLTAKEYGRSASQIVGGLLAEELSHCPQAQAVSTTAQAVATTAARVIADPDEVVRAQAAIAGLVGPKANELANHLGLPGKRRLVNEVLVGIVRAPGVLMRDVAEYFQVSPEAMNEAVSLNFRQLAAPSFKAPNGQPRVLTEPVSWEEAVKALHLPHDEEAQLLGLGD
;
A
#
# COMPACT_ATOMS: atom_id res chain seq x y z
N MET A 1 -18.44 39.88 1.41
CA MET A 1 -17.08 39.83 0.84
C MET A 1 -17.01 38.66 -0.14
N LYS A 2 -16.81 38.93 -1.45
CA LYS A 2 -16.65 37.90 -2.48
C LYS A 2 -15.17 37.52 -2.57
N ARG A 3 -14.79 36.31 -2.16
CA ARG A 3 -13.47 35.74 -2.48
C ARG A 3 -13.61 34.88 -3.72
N ASN A 4 -13.29 35.48 -4.87
CA ASN A 4 -12.91 34.75 -6.08
C ASN A 4 -11.56 34.07 -5.78
N VAL A 5 -11.59 32.77 -5.53
CA VAL A 5 -10.36 31.96 -5.57
C VAL A 5 -10.31 31.37 -6.96
N ASN A 6 -9.62 32.08 -7.86
CA ASN A 6 -9.31 31.61 -9.20
C ASN A 6 -8.14 30.63 -9.06
N LEU A 7 -8.43 29.38 -8.72
CA LEU A 7 -7.45 28.30 -8.81
C LEU A 7 -7.22 28.02 -10.30
N PRO A 8 -5.97 28.04 -10.81
CA PRO A 8 -5.72 27.62 -12.18
C PRO A 8 -6.08 26.14 -12.30
N SER A 9 -6.96 25.81 -13.26
CA SER A 9 -7.24 24.43 -13.62
C SER A 9 -5.91 23.74 -13.94
N PRO A 10 -5.61 22.56 -13.36
CA PRO A 10 -4.39 21.85 -13.70
C PRO A 10 -4.41 21.63 -15.22
N SER A 11 -3.35 22.05 -15.90
CA SER A 11 -3.19 21.79 -17.32
C SER A 11 -3.01 20.30 -17.52
N LEU A 12 -4.12 19.57 -17.64
CA LEU A 12 -4.11 18.18 -18.07
C LEU A 12 -3.42 18.14 -19.44
N ASN A 13 -2.40 17.29 -19.57
CA ASN A 13 -1.77 17.03 -20.86
C ASN A 13 -2.85 16.69 -21.90
N ALA A 14 -2.68 17.11 -23.15
CA ALA A 14 -3.68 16.93 -24.21
C ALA A 14 -4.30 15.51 -24.29
N PRO A 15 -3.54 14.41 -24.07
CA PRO A 15 -4.12 13.07 -24.00
C PRO A 15 -5.08 12.87 -22.83
N LEU A 16 -4.75 13.37 -21.64
CA LEU A 16 -5.58 13.23 -20.44
C LEU A 16 -6.86 14.05 -20.53
N ARG A 17 -6.82 15.22 -21.20
CA ARG A 17 -8.02 15.99 -21.50
C ARG A 17 -8.92 15.24 -22.48
N ALA A 18 -8.36 14.68 -23.55
CA ALA A 18 -9.12 13.85 -24.49
C ALA A 18 -9.78 12.64 -23.80
N TRP A 19 -9.08 12.00 -22.86
CA TRP A 19 -9.64 10.92 -22.03
C TRP A 19 -10.79 11.40 -21.13
N SER A 20 -10.62 12.55 -20.47
CA SER A 20 -11.67 13.12 -19.62
C SER A 20 -12.91 13.47 -20.42
N ASP A 21 -12.74 14.06 -21.60
CA ASP A 21 -13.85 14.45 -22.48
C ASP A 21 -14.56 13.20 -23.05
N TYR A 22 -13.80 12.16 -23.41
CA TYR A 22 -14.33 10.89 -23.88
C TYR A 22 -15.14 10.15 -22.79
N LEU A 23 -14.60 10.04 -21.57
CA LEU A 23 -15.33 9.40 -20.46
C LEU A 23 -16.56 10.21 -20.04
N GLY A 24 -16.47 11.54 -20.04
CA GLY A 24 -17.61 12.42 -19.81
C GLY A 24 -18.71 12.18 -20.85
N TRP A 25 -18.33 12.02 -22.11
CA TRP A 25 -19.27 11.72 -23.19
C TRP A 25 -19.91 10.33 -23.08
N VAL A 26 -19.11 9.28 -22.84
CA VAL A 26 -19.60 7.91 -22.60
C VAL A 26 -20.60 7.90 -21.45
N SER A 27 -20.32 8.62 -20.35
CA SER A 27 -21.23 8.70 -19.21
C SER A 27 -22.56 9.37 -19.53
N ALA A 28 -22.58 10.28 -20.52
CA ALA A 28 -23.78 11.00 -20.94
C ALA A 28 -24.63 10.21 -21.96
N THR A 29 -24.02 9.26 -22.68
CA THR A 29 -24.69 8.46 -23.72
C THR A 29 -24.95 7.00 -23.33
N ALA A 30 -24.44 6.57 -22.18
CA ALA A 30 -24.66 5.24 -21.64
C ALA A 30 -26.05 5.12 -21.01
N ASP A 31 -26.84 4.18 -21.51
CA ASP A 31 -28.09 3.73 -20.91
C ASP A 31 -27.93 2.36 -20.28
N PHE A 32 -28.37 2.21 -19.03
CA PHE A 32 -28.23 0.99 -18.24
C PHE A 32 -29.61 0.47 -17.86
N GLN A 33 -29.91 -0.76 -18.26
CA GLN A 33 -31.19 -1.39 -18.01
C GLN A 33 -30.98 -2.77 -17.38
N VAL A 34 -31.88 -3.15 -16.46
CA VAL A 34 -31.94 -4.53 -15.95
C VAL A 34 -33.24 -5.15 -16.44
N VAL A 35 -33.13 -6.08 -17.38
CA VAL A 35 -34.29 -6.74 -18.00
C VAL A 35 -34.19 -8.25 -17.76
N GLY A 36 -35.15 -8.82 -17.05
CA GLY A 36 -35.21 -10.27 -16.82
C GLY A 36 -34.03 -10.86 -16.04
N GLY A 37 -33.40 -10.08 -15.17
CA GLY A 37 -32.23 -10.51 -14.39
C GLY A 37 -30.89 -10.40 -15.12
N VAL A 38 -30.88 -9.85 -16.33
CA VAL A 38 -29.66 -9.53 -17.10
C VAL A 38 -29.47 -8.02 -17.11
N CYS A 39 -28.25 -7.58 -16.79
CA CYS A 39 -27.86 -6.18 -16.86
C CYS A 39 -27.41 -5.88 -18.30
N ARG A 40 -27.99 -4.87 -18.94
CA ARG A 40 -27.64 -4.40 -20.28
C ARG A 40 -27.13 -2.97 -20.19
N CYS A 41 -26.09 -2.67 -20.94
CA CYS A 41 -25.59 -1.34 -21.20
C CYS A 41 -25.61 -1.08 -22.70
N THR A 42 -26.17 0.05 -23.12
CA THR A 42 -26.05 0.56 -24.49
C THR A 42 -25.37 1.91 -24.47
N VAL A 43 -24.22 2.01 -25.13
CA VAL A 43 -23.46 3.26 -25.28
C VAL A 43 -23.49 3.62 -26.75
N THR A 44 -24.06 4.77 -27.10
CA THR A 44 -23.83 5.33 -28.44
C THR A 44 -22.37 5.78 -28.48
N MET A 45 -21.64 5.53 -29.57
CA MET A 45 -20.23 5.89 -29.84
C MET A 45 -20.14 7.12 -30.78
N PRO A 46 -19.05 7.92 -30.76
CA PRO A 46 -19.03 9.24 -31.41
C PRO A 46 -19.23 9.18 -32.93
N GLU A 47 -18.91 8.03 -33.54
CA GLU A 47 -19.11 7.74 -34.96
C GLU A 47 -20.52 7.23 -35.29
N GLY A 48 -21.45 7.24 -34.32
CA GLY A 48 -22.82 6.76 -34.47
C GLY A 48 -22.99 5.24 -34.33
N GLN A 49 -21.92 4.51 -34.01
CA GLN A 49 -22.00 3.08 -33.66
C GLN A 49 -22.67 2.91 -32.28
N ILE A 50 -23.38 1.81 -32.06
CA ILE A 50 -23.98 1.50 -30.75
C ILE A 50 -23.24 0.29 -30.18
N LEU A 51 -22.60 0.49 -29.03
CA LEU A 51 -22.00 -0.57 -28.24
C LEU A 51 -23.07 -1.12 -27.29
N GLU A 52 -23.49 -2.36 -27.49
CA GLU A 52 -24.41 -3.05 -26.60
C GLU A 52 -23.68 -4.17 -25.85
N VAL A 53 -23.69 -4.11 -24.53
CA VAL A 53 -23.04 -5.08 -23.64
C VAL A 53 -24.09 -5.64 -22.68
N GLN A 54 -24.07 -6.95 -22.46
CA GLN A 54 -24.95 -7.63 -21.51
C GLN A 54 -24.16 -8.51 -20.57
N ALA A 55 -24.52 -8.53 -19.29
CA ALA A 55 -23.90 -9.38 -18.30
C ALA A 55 -24.89 -9.82 -17.21
N ALA A 56 -24.58 -10.95 -16.56
CA ALA A 56 -25.40 -11.50 -15.48
C ALA A 56 -25.37 -10.66 -14.18
N THR A 57 -24.32 -9.83 -14.00
CA THR A 57 -24.17 -8.98 -12.82
C THR A 57 -23.70 -7.57 -13.21
N PRO A 58 -24.00 -6.54 -12.40
CA PRO A 58 -23.53 -5.17 -12.64
C PRO A 58 -21.99 -5.05 -12.71
N ASP A 59 -21.27 -5.81 -11.88
CA ASP A 59 -19.81 -5.78 -11.85
C ASP A 59 -19.18 -6.36 -13.12
N LEU A 60 -19.75 -7.45 -13.65
CA LEU A 60 -19.32 -8.01 -14.92
C LEU A 60 -19.68 -7.09 -16.09
N LEU A 61 -20.84 -6.44 -16.03
CA LEU A 61 -21.24 -5.46 -17.03
C LEU A 61 -20.25 -4.29 -17.08
N ALA A 62 -19.88 -3.73 -15.94
CA ALA A 62 -18.92 -2.63 -15.85
C ALA A 62 -17.55 -3.02 -16.42
N LYS A 63 -17.05 -4.22 -16.08
CA LYS A 63 -15.77 -4.73 -16.61
C LYS A 63 -15.82 -4.91 -18.14
N GLN A 64 -16.90 -5.48 -18.65
CA GLN A 64 -17.04 -5.75 -20.09
C GLN A 64 -17.22 -4.45 -20.88
N VAL A 65 -18.01 -3.51 -20.39
CA VAL A 65 -18.17 -2.18 -21.01
C VAL A 65 -16.83 -1.45 -21.08
N MET A 66 -16.04 -1.47 -20.00
CA MET A 66 -14.71 -0.83 -20.00
C MET A 66 -13.72 -1.52 -20.95
N ALA A 67 -13.75 -2.86 -21.04
CA ALA A 67 -12.93 -3.62 -21.97
C ALA A 67 -13.28 -3.29 -23.43
N ASP A 68 -14.59 -3.26 -23.76
CA ASP A 68 -15.05 -3.00 -25.12
C ASP A 68 -14.85 -1.54 -25.53
N LEU A 69 -15.04 -0.58 -24.63
CA LEU A 69 -14.72 0.84 -24.88
C LEU A 69 -13.22 1.01 -25.16
N THR A 70 -12.36 0.33 -24.39
CA THR A 70 -10.91 0.37 -24.58
C THR A 70 -10.50 -0.25 -25.92
N ALA A 71 -11.15 -1.35 -26.32
CA ALA A 71 -10.89 -2.03 -27.59
C ALA A 71 -11.33 -1.21 -28.82
N ASN A 72 -12.37 -0.40 -28.70
CA ASN A 72 -12.87 0.46 -29.77
C ASN A 72 -12.09 1.78 -29.92
N MET A 73 -11.12 2.07 -29.04
CA MET A 73 -10.23 3.23 -29.17
C MET A 73 -9.02 2.91 -30.06
N VAL A 74 -9.21 2.95 -31.39
CA VAL A 74 -8.09 2.90 -32.35
C VAL A 74 -7.58 4.33 -32.60
N VAL A 75 -6.45 4.66 -31.94
CA VAL A 75 -5.43 5.68 -32.28
C VAL A 75 -5.81 7.18 -32.08
N PRO A 76 -4.96 7.99 -31.39
CA PRO A 76 -5.12 9.45 -31.32
C PRO A 76 -4.81 10.11 -32.68
N PRO A 77 -5.48 11.23 -33.04
CA PRO A 77 -5.20 11.93 -34.29
C PRO A 77 -3.72 12.33 -34.35
N THR A 78 -3.07 11.89 -35.42
CA THR A 78 -1.71 12.21 -35.84
C THR A 78 -1.42 13.70 -35.68
N MET A 79 -0.39 14.04 -34.91
CA MET A 79 0.29 15.33 -35.00
C MET A 79 0.88 15.46 -36.41
N ASP A 80 0.42 16.46 -37.16
CA ASP A 80 0.99 16.85 -38.43
C ASP A 80 2.49 17.13 -38.29
N ARG A 81 3.26 16.31 -39.01
CA ARG A 81 4.69 16.42 -39.18
C ARG A 81 4.94 17.49 -40.25
N SER A 82 4.88 18.77 -39.88
CA SER A 82 5.31 19.88 -40.74
C SER A 82 5.57 21.14 -39.92
N THR A 83 6.81 21.29 -39.45
CA THR A 83 7.56 22.56 -39.32
C THR A 83 8.96 22.27 -38.76
N THR A 84 9.77 21.54 -39.52
CA THR A 84 11.23 21.64 -39.44
C THR A 84 11.70 22.66 -40.47
N SER A 85 11.92 23.88 -40.02
CA SER A 85 12.76 24.93 -40.62
C SER A 85 12.76 26.03 -39.55
N THR A 86 13.85 26.52 -39.00
CA THR A 86 15.13 26.90 -39.60
C THR A 86 16.08 27.12 -38.41
N LEU A 87 17.35 26.73 -38.51
CA LEU A 87 18.49 27.53 -38.04
C LEU A 87 19.79 26.78 -38.36
N GLN A 88 20.45 27.31 -39.37
CA GLN A 88 21.83 27.05 -39.74
C GLN A 88 22.80 27.71 -38.75
N ASP A 89 23.99 27.13 -38.75
CA ASP A 89 25.31 27.73 -38.60
C ASP A 89 25.97 27.89 -37.21
N ALA A 90 27.23 27.48 -37.25
CA ALA A 90 28.22 27.24 -36.19
C ALA A 90 28.99 28.56 -35.84
N PRO A 91 30.20 28.60 -35.20
CA PRO A 91 31.07 27.53 -34.69
C PRO A 91 31.87 27.80 -33.36
N LYS A 92 32.49 26.70 -32.86
CA LYS A 92 33.84 26.56 -32.20
C LYS A 92 34.35 27.62 -31.19
N GLN A 93 34.75 27.18 -29.98
CA GLN A 93 36.16 26.91 -29.60
C GLN A 93 36.39 26.52 -28.10
N PRO A 94 37.54 25.90 -27.75
CA PRO A 94 37.84 25.26 -26.44
C PRO A 94 38.98 25.95 -25.64
N LYS A 95 39.06 25.76 -24.30
CA LYS A 95 40.27 25.98 -23.44
C LYS A 95 40.19 25.10 -22.17
N GLN A 96 41.09 24.17 -21.88
CA GLN A 96 42.47 24.25 -21.30
C GLN A 96 42.56 24.36 -19.76
N HIS A 97 43.10 23.29 -19.15
CA HIS A 97 44.07 23.17 -18.02
C HIS A 97 44.23 24.29 -16.98
N GLN A 98 44.24 23.91 -15.67
CA GLN A 98 45.40 24.18 -14.79
C GLN A 98 45.45 23.31 -13.52
N LYS A 99 46.67 22.81 -13.24
CA LYS A 99 47.20 22.17 -12.02
C LYS A 99 47.65 23.26 -11.04
N GLN A 100 47.60 22.99 -9.73
CA GLN A 100 48.67 23.43 -8.81
C GLN A 100 48.76 22.54 -7.56
N GLN A 101 49.98 22.07 -7.31
CA GLN A 101 50.50 21.46 -6.06
C GLN A 101 51.18 22.56 -5.25
N GLN A 102 51.26 22.42 -3.91
CA GLN A 102 52.52 22.66 -3.18
C GLN A 102 52.53 22.09 -1.75
N GLN A 103 53.72 21.59 -1.39
CA GLN A 103 54.16 20.92 -0.15
C GLN A 103 54.57 21.92 0.95
N CYS A 104 54.62 21.49 2.22
CA CYS A 104 55.86 21.27 3.00
C CYS A 104 55.62 21.16 4.53
N GLU A 105 56.28 20.15 5.13
CA GLU A 105 56.68 19.92 6.54
C GLU A 105 57.73 20.96 7.05
N PRO A 106 58.31 20.96 8.30
CA PRO A 106 58.65 19.80 9.19
C PRO A 106 58.76 19.98 10.74
N GLY A 107 59.05 18.85 11.44
CA GLY A 107 59.79 18.70 12.73
C GLY A 107 59.05 18.96 14.05
N GLN A 108 59.38 18.42 15.24
CA GLN A 108 60.30 17.38 15.76
C GLN A 108 59.97 17.24 17.29
N ASP A 109 60.07 16.05 17.90
CA ASP A 109 60.79 15.72 19.16
C ASP A 109 60.22 14.54 20.00
N GLU A 110 61.17 13.71 20.45
CA GLU A 110 61.08 12.53 21.34
C GLU A 110 61.27 12.93 22.84
N PRO A 111 61.12 12.07 23.89
CA PRO A 111 61.90 10.82 24.12
C PRO A 111 61.21 9.65 24.87
N GLY A 112 61.81 8.43 24.81
CA GLY A 112 61.44 7.18 25.52
C GLY A 112 61.83 7.11 27.02
N PRO A 113 62.11 5.94 27.68
CA PRO A 113 62.17 4.53 27.20
C PRO A 113 61.59 3.46 28.19
N VAL A 114 61.76 2.15 27.90
CA VAL A 114 62.29 1.05 28.77
C VAL A 114 61.74 -0.33 28.35
N ILE A 115 62.66 -1.25 28.04
CA ILE A 115 62.49 -2.71 27.87
C ILE A 115 63.46 -3.39 28.86
N PRO A 116 63.21 -4.62 29.34
CA PRO A 116 64.27 -5.50 29.83
C PRO A 116 64.55 -6.72 28.93
N GLU A 117 65.83 -7.08 28.93
CA GLU A 117 66.59 -8.04 28.12
C GLU A 117 66.26 -9.53 28.34
N GLY A 118 66.73 -10.37 27.39
CA GLY A 118 66.84 -11.83 27.58
C GLY A 118 67.43 -12.65 26.42
N LEU A 119 68.76 -12.61 26.28
CA LEU A 119 69.72 -13.64 25.77
C LEU A 119 69.67 -14.29 24.35
N GLN A 120 70.76 -14.02 23.59
CA GLN A 120 71.72 -14.93 22.89
C GLN A 120 71.17 -15.89 21.79
N THR A 121 71.74 -16.05 20.57
CA THR A 121 73.13 -16.36 20.20
C THR A 121 73.32 -16.32 18.65
N GLN A 122 74.43 -15.72 18.20
CA GLN A 122 75.30 -15.96 17.01
C GLN A 122 74.79 -16.20 15.54
N ALA A 123 75.54 -15.52 14.65
CA ALA A 123 76.07 -15.90 13.32
C ALA A 123 75.32 -15.45 12.02
N SER A 124 76.01 -14.58 11.25
CA SER A 124 75.70 -14.07 9.89
C SER A 124 76.05 -15.07 8.76
N PRO A 125 75.97 -14.70 7.46
CA PRO A 125 74.82 -14.21 6.68
C PRO A 125 74.60 -15.08 5.42
N GLN A 126 73.36 -15.31 4.98
CA GLN A 126 73.11 -15.75 3.61
C GLN A 126 71.77 -15.22 3.12
N GLU A 127 71.81 -14.49 2.01
CA GLU A 127 70.66 -14.02 1.25
C GLU A 127 69.75 -15.20 0.89
N VAL A 128 68.52 -15.19 1.41
CA VAL A 128 67.45 -16.04 0.91
C VAL A 128 66.33 -15.12 0.42
N SER A 129 66.34 -14.87 -0.88
CA SER A 129 65.24 -14.28 -1.62
C SER A 129 64.04 -15.24 -1.58
N MET A 130 63.13 -15.02 -0.62
CA MET A 130 61.86 -15.71 -0.52
C MET A 130 60.88 -15.19 -1.59
N ARG A 131 61.13 -15.54 -2.86
CA ARG A 131 60.11 -15.49 -3.91
C ARG A 131 59.26 -16.76 -3.79
N SER A 132 58.22 -16.72 -2.95
CA SER A 132 57.19 -17.75 -2.95
C SER A 132 56.31 -17.56 -4.19
N HIS A 133 56.40 -18.55 -5.08
CA HIS A 133 55.70 -18.62 -6.35
C HIS A 133 54.18 -18.77 -6.13
N TYR A 134 53.41 -17.75 -6.51
CA TYR A 134 51.98 -17.88 -6.73
C TYR A 134 51.76 -18.37 -8.16
N GLU A 135 51.44 -19.66 -8.32
CA GLU A 135 50.99 -20.25 -9.58
C GLU A 135 49.46 -20.45 -9.51
N PRO A 136 48.65 -19.75 -10.31
CA PRO A 136 47.20 -19.91 -10.28
C PRO A 136 46.82 -21.30 -10.77
N ALA A 137 46.20 -22.11 -9.92
CA ALA A 137 45.65 -23.40 -10.31
C ALA A 137 44.49 -23.21 -11.29
N LEU A 138 44.78 -23.32 -12.58
CA LEU A 138 43.76 -23.51 -13.62
C LEU A 138 43.09 -24.88 -13.40
N PRO A 139 41.75 -25.00 -13.46
CA PRO A 139 41.08 -26.28 -13.35
C PRO A 139 41.52 -27.21 -14.48
N ARG A 140 42.17 -28.32 -14.11
CA ARG A 140 42.54 -29.41 -15.02
C ARG A 140 41.27 -29.98 -15.64
N ALA A 141 41.03 -29.71 -16.93
CA ALA A 141 40.00 -30.40 -17.69
C ALA A 141 40.37 -31.89 -17.77
N SER A 142 39.68 -32.73 -16.99
CA SER A 142 39.82 -34.18 -17.10
C SER A 142 39.25 -34.65 -18.45
N GLN A 143 40.15 -35.12 -19.31
CA GLN A 143 39.80 -35.94 -20.47
C GLN A 143 39.38 -37.35 -19.98
N ALA A 144 38.08 -37.62 -19.97
CA ALA A 144 37.53 -38.98 -20.03
C ALA A 144 36.08 -38.90 -20.55
N PRO A 145 35.73 -39.62 -21.64
CA PRO A 145 34.38 -39.63 -22.14
C PRO A 145 33.52 -40.51 -21.22
N ARG A 146 32.70 -39.90 -20.38
CA ARG A 146 31.60 -40.60 -19.71
C ARG A 146 30.31 -40.19 -20.39
N SER A 147 29.84 -41.10 -21.25
CA SER A 147 28.43 -41.27 -21.62
C SER A 147 27.61 -41.54 -20.35
N ALA A 148 27.34 -40.50 -19.59
CA ALA A 148 26.29 -40.49 -18.59
C ALA A 148 25.10 -39.76 -19.21
N SER A 149 23.97 -40.44 -19.25
CA SER A 149 22.66 -39.85 -19.51
C SER A 149 22.53 -38.55 -18.71
N VAL A 150 21.97 -37.52 -19.34
CA VAL A 150 21.62 -36.26 -18.68
C VAL A 150 20.50 -36.54 -17.68
N SER A 151 20.88 -37.08 -16.52
CA SER A 151 20.11 -37.02 -15.31
C SER A 151 20.16 -35.56 -14.88
N THR A 152 19.08 -34.84 -15.14
CA THR A 152 18.79 -33.49 -14.66
C THR A 152 19.30 -33.30 -13.23
N THR A 153 20.47 -32.68 -13.09
CA THR A 153 21.04 -32.32 -11.79
C THR A 153 20.12 -31.28 -11.18
N LYS A 154 19.44 -31.64 -10.09
CA LYS A 154 18.68 -30.73 -9.22
C LYS A 154 19.47 -29.42 -9.08
N GLY A 155 18.95 -28.33 -9.66
CA GLY A 155 19.64 -27.05 -9.73
C GLY A 155 20.10 -26.59 -8.35
N THR A 156 21.33 -26.07 -8.26
CA THR A 156 21.86 -25.52 -7.01
C THR A 156 21.05 -24.29 -6.60
N LEU A 157 20.32 -24.41 -5.49
CA LEU A 157 19.55 -23.31 -4.92
C LEU A 157 20.47 -22.31 -4.22
N GLN A 158 20.22 -21.02 -4.41
CA GLN A 158 20.89 -19.94 -3.68
C GLN A 158 20.00 -19.43 -2.55
N THR A 159 20.63 -18.99 -1.47
CA THR A 159 19.94 -18.41 -0.32
C THR A 159 20.00 -16.89 -0.36
N VAL A 160 18.85 -16.24 -0.18
CA VAL A 160 18.73 -14.79 -0.01
C VAL A 160 18.16 -14.54 1.39
N GLY A 161 18.77 -13.64 2.15
CA GLY A 161 18.21 -13.19 3.42
C GLY A 161 16.98 -12.33 3.17
N VAL A 162 15.87 -12.68 3.81
CA VAL A 162 14.61 -11.96 3.77
C VAL A 162 14.36 -11.38 5.15
N TYR A 163 14.05 -10.09 5.17
CA TYR A 163 13.77 -9.31 6.37
C TYR A 163 12.40 -8.66 6.20
N VAL A 164 11.40 -9.19 6.91
CA VAL A 164 9.99 -8.77 6.81
C VAL A 164 9.33 -8.80 8.19
N PRO A 165 8.25 -8.03 8.42
CA PRO A 165 7.48 -8.10 9.67
C PRO A 165 7.00 -9.51 9.99
N VAL A 166 7.01 -9.88 11.28
CA VAL A 166 6.58 -11.21 11.74
C VAL A 166 5.16 -11.54 11.27
N ALA A 167 4.23 -10.57 11.28
CA ALA A 167 2.87 -10.80 10.80
C ALA A 167 2.84 -11.27 9.33
N MET A 168 3.70 -10.70 8.48
CA MET A 168 3.80 -11.11 7.07
C MET A 168 4.34 -12.54 6.93
N HIS A 169 5.33 -12.91 7.74
CA HIS A 169 5.88 -14.26 7.72
C HIS A 169 4.88 -15.32 8.20
N GLU A 170 4.10 -15.01 9.24
CA GLU A 170 3.02 -15.90 9.71
C GLU A 170 1.93 -16.07 8.65
N VAL A 171 1.55 -15.02 7.92
CA VAL A 171 0.63 -15.14 6.78
C VAL A 171 1.21 -16.06 5.70
N LEU A 172 2.49 -15.94 5.36
CA LEU A 172 3.14 -16.85 4.41
C LEU A 172 3.13 -18.32 4.88
N LYS A 173 3.29 -18.57 6.18
CA LYS A 173 3.18 -19.92 6.75
C LYS A 173 1.76 -20.46 6.64
N ALA A 174 0.76 -19.65 7.02
CA ALA A 174 -0.65 -20.03 6.93
C ALA A 174 -1.07 -20.35 5.48
N VAL A 175 -0.66 -19.53 4.51
CA VAL A 175 -0.92 -19.78 3.09
C VAL A 175 -0.23 -21.06 2.61
N ALA A 176 0.96 -21.38 3.11
CA ALA A 176 1.65 -22.63 2.76
C ALA A 176 0.90 -23.86 3.28
N GLU A 177 0.42 -23.80 4.52
CA GLU A 177 -0.37 -24.86 5.16
C GLU A 177 -1.70 -25.07 4.44
N GLU A 178 -2.41 -23.99 4.12
CA GLU A 178 -3.70 -24.06 3.40
C GLU A 178 -3.54 -24.65 2.00
N GLN A 179 -2.44 -24.33 1.29
CA GLN A 179 -2.14 -24.93 -0.01
C GLN A 179 -1.54 -26.33 0.07
N GLY A 180 -1.30 -26.88 1.27
CA GLY A 180 -0.63 -28.16 1.46
C GLY A 180 0.81 -28.19 0.90
N LYS A 181 1.47 -27.03 0.81
CA LYS A 181 2.81 -26.87 0.23
C LYS A 181 3.85 -26.68 1.33
N LYS A 182 5.07 -27.15 1.07
CA LYS A 182 6.21 -26.77 1.91
C LYS A 182 6.46 -25.27 1.77
N PHE A 183 6.67 -24.59 2.89
CA PHE A 183 6.95 -23.14 2.93
C PHE A 183 8.03 -22.70 1.92
N SER A 184 9.15 -23.43 1.83
CA SER A 184 10.23 -23.10 0.88
C SER A 184 9.83 -23.23 -0.60
N VAL A 185 8.84 -24.07 -0.91
CA VAL A 185 8.32 -24.24 -2.28
C VAL A 185 7.37 -23.08 -2.59
N LEU A 186 6.45 -22.78 -1.68
CA LEU A 186 5.56 -21.63 -1.81
C LEU A 186 6.34 -20.32 -2.02
N VAL A 187 7.33 -20.04 -1.15
CA VAL A 187 8.15 -18.83 -1.24
C VAL A 187 8.83 -18.71 -2.60
N ARG A 188 9.36 -19.81 -3.15
CA ARG A 188 10.01 -19.76 -4.46
C ARG A 188 9.03 -19.43 -5.57
N GLU A 189 7.89 -20.12 -5.60
CA GLU A 189 6.85 -19.89 -6.60
C GLU A 189 6.28 -18.45 -6.50
N MET A 190 6.11 -17.93 -5.28
CA MET A 190 5.66 -16.55 -5.07
C MET A 190 6.72 -15.54 -5.51
N VAL A 191 7.99 -15.73 -5.17
CA VAL A 191 9.04 -14.80 -5.61
C VAL A 191 9.19 -14.81 -7.13
N GLU A 192 9.07 -15.97 -7.77
CA GLU A 192 9.10 -16.09 -9.24
C GLU A 192 7.94 -15.34 -9.88
N ARG A 193 6.69 -15.62 -9.49
CA ARG A 193 5.51 -14.91 -10.01
C ARG A 193 5.51 -13.43 -9.69
N GLY A 194 5.93 -13.07 -8.47
CA GLY A 194 6.06 -11.68 -8.07
C GLY A 194 7.07 -10.94 -8.94
N TYR A 195 8.18 -11.60 -9.31
CA TYR A 195 9.18 -11.03 -10.21
C TYR A 195 8.64 -10.88 -11.64
N GLU A 196 7.90 -11.84 -12.15
CA GLU A 196 7.20 -11.70 -13.45
C GLU A 196 6.25 -10.50 -13.44
N ARG A 197 5.43 -10.35 -12.39
CA ARG A 197 4.56 -9.17 -12.24
C ARG A 197 5.31 -7.86 -12.12
N PHE A 198 6.49 -7.89 -11.50
CA PHE A 198 7.34 -6.72 -11.43
C PHE A 198 7.82 -6.32 -12.83
N GLU A 199 8.29 -7.28 -13.63
CA GLU A 199 8.69 -7.06 -15.03
C GLU A 199 7.52 -6.51 -15.86
N ASP A 200 6.32 -7.07 -15.73
CA ASP A 200 5.12 -6.53 -16.40
C ASP A 200 4.80 -5.10 -15.94
N ALA A 201 4.91 -4.83 -14.64
CA ALA A 201 4.56 -3.53 -14.07
C ALA A 201 5.55 -2.42 -14.47
N ILE A 202 6.82 -2.76 -14.74
CA ILE A 202 7.81 -1.77 -15.17
C ILE A 202 7.68 -1.37 -16.64
N GLU A 203 6.90 -2.11 -17.45
CA GLU A 203 6.55 -1.70 -18.81
C GLU A 203 5.61 -0.48 -18.80
N GLU A 204 4.72 -0.41 -17.82
CA GLU A 204 3.70 0.66 -17.71
C GLU A 204 4.10 1.79 -16.75
N ARG A 205 4.91 1.48 -15.73
CA ARG A 205 5.23 2.39 -14.63
C ARG A 205 6.73 2.42 -14.36
N SER A 206 7.24 3.51 -13.81
CA SER A 206 8.65 3.56 -13.40
C SER A 206 8.94 2.50 -12.32
N GLY A 207 9.95 1.65 -12.50
CA GLY A 207 10.28 0.58 -11.55
C GLY A 207 10.51 1.04 -10.11
N ARG A 208 11.03 2.26 -9.90
CA ARG A 208 11.12 2.86 -8.55
C ARG A 208 9.76 2.99 -7.87
N LYS A 209 8.75 3.53 -8.57
CA LYS A 209 7.39 3.67 -8.03
C LYS A 209 6.72 2.31 -7.77
N VAL A 210 7.00 1.31 -8.60
CA VAL A 210 6.51 -0.06 -8.38
C VAL A 210 7.09 -0.61 -7.07
N LEU A 211 8.41 -0.51 -6.90
CA LEU A 211 9.09 -0.96 -5.69
C LEU A 211 8.69 -0.17 -4.44
N ASP A 212 8.47 1.14 -4.54
CA ASP A 212 7.96 1.95 -3.43
C ASP A 212 6.57 1.48 -2.99
N GLY A 213 5.71 1.10 -3.94
CA GLY A 213 4.42 0.49 -3.66
C GLY A 213 4.56 -0.86 -2.95
N TYR A 214 5.52 -1.69 -3.36
CA TYR A 214 5.78 -2.98 -2.72
C TYR A 214 6.33 -2.80 -1.29
N GLU A 215 7.21 -1.82 -1.07
CA GLU A 215 7.68 -1.47 0.27
C GLU A 215 6.54 -1.00 1.17
N GLN A 216 5.60 -0.19 0.64
CA GLN A 216 4.40 0.21 1.38
C GLN A 216 3.54 -0.99 1.78
N LYS A 217 3.42 -2.01 0.90
CA LYS A 217 2.72 -3.26 1.21
C LYS A 217 3.44 -4.10 2.27
N VAL A 218 4.77 -4.11 2.30
CA VAL A 218 5.51 -4.74 3.40
C VAL A 218 5.26 -3.98 4.71
N ALA A 219 5.28 -2.65 4.66
CA ALA A 219 5.09 -1.79 5.83
C ALA A 219 3.67 -1.82 6.40
N SER A 220 2.66 -2.30 5.65
CA SER A 220 1.30 -2.47 6.18
C SER A 220 1.13 -3.67 7.11
N TYR A 221 2.15 -4.53 7.25
CA TYR A 221 2.13 -5.64 8.19
C TYR A 221 2.75 -5.22 9.53
N ASP A 222 2.07 -5.54 10.62
CA ASP A 222 2.50 -5.19 11.97
C ASP A 222 3.64 -6.08 12.49
N GLY A 223 4.34 -5.59 13.51
CA GLY A 223 5.29 -6.35 14.30
C GLY A 223 6.77 -6.08 13.98
N GLN A 224 7.64 -6.60 14.84
CA GLN A 224 9.09 -6.53 14.63
C GLN A 224 9.45 -7.32 13.37
N SER A 225 10.47 -6.87 12.66
CA SER A 225 10.95 -7.58 11.47
C SER A 225 11.85 -8.74 11.87
N GLU A 226 11.62 -9.89 11.25
CA GLU A 226 12.41 -11.10 11.44
C GLU A 226 13.21 -11.44 10.19
N GLN A 227 14.36 -12.08 10.40
CA GLN A 227 15.26 -12.48 9.34
C GLN A 227 15.21 -13.99 9.12
N TRP A 228 14.99 -14.41 7.88
CA TRP A 228 15.05 -15.82 7.47
C TRP A 228 15.66 -15.96 6.06
N MET A 229 15.94 -17.19 5.63
CA MET A 229 16.64 -17.44 4.36
C MET A 229 15.71 -18.08 3.32
N ALA A 230 15.38 -17.33 2.26
CA ALA A 230 14.66 -17.85 1.10
C ALA A 230 15.60 -18.64 0.18
N ARG A 231 15.18 -19.83 -0.25
CA ARG A 231 15.94 -20.70 -1.17
C ARG A 231 15.38 -20.61 -2.58
N LEU A 232 16.04 -19.82 -3.41
CA LEU A 232 15.64 -19.50 -4.78
C LEU A 232 16.53 -20.20 -5.80
N ASP A 233 16.05 -20.32 -7.03
CA ASP A 233 16.87 -20.80 -8.13
C ASP A 233 18.01 -19.83 -8.42
N ARG A 234 19.17 -20.36 -8.84
CA ARG A 234 20.38 -19.55 -9.06
C ARG A 234 20.15 -18.40 -10.04
N LYS A 235 19.40 -18.65 -11.13
CA LYS A 235 19.11 -17.64 -12.16
C LYS A 235 18.30 -16.49 -11.56
N LEU A 236 17.14 -16.80 -10.97
CA LEU A 236 16.27 -15.83 -10.31
C LEU A 236 17.00 -15.07 -9.19
N SER A 237 17.81 -15.76 -8.38
CA SER A 237 18.58 -15.09 -7.32
C SER A 237 19.61 -14.08 -7.86
N LEU A 238 20.18 -14.32 -9.04
CA LEU A 238 21.10 -13.38 -9.68
C LEU A 238 20.36 -12.20 -10.28
N GLU A 239 19.24 -12.43 -10.95
CA GLU A 239 18.36 -11.39 -11.50
C GLU A 239 17.93 -10.44 -10.39
N LEU A 240 17.36 -10.96 -9.30
CA LEU A 240 16.93 -10.15 -8.14
C LEU A 240 18.06 -9.31 -7.53
N LYS A 241 19.31 -9.82 -7.52
CA LYS A 241 20.48 -9.05 -7.04
C LYS A 241 20.87 -7.93 -8.00
N LEU A 242 20.74 -8.16 -9.31
CA LEU A 242 20.98 -7.14 -10.32
C LEU A 242 19.90 -6.07 -10.27
N THR A 243 18.63 -6.47 -10.20
CA THR A 243 17.48 -5.55 -10.01
C THR A 243 17.65 -4.73 -8.74
N ALA A 244 18.01 -5.36 -7.62
CA ALA A 244 18.29 -4.66 -6.37
C ALA A 244 19.37 -3.57 -6.56
N LYS A 245 20.47 -3.90 -7.27
CA LYS A 245 21.54 -2.95 -7.55
C LYS A 245 21.09 -1.82 -8.49
N GLU A 246 20.31 -2.13 -9.53
CA GLU A 246 19.79 -1.16 -10.50
C GLU A 246 18.91 -0.10 -9.82
N TYR A 247 18.04 -0.53 -8.92
CA TYR A 247 17.10 0.35 -8.23
C TYR A 247 17.62 0.89 -6.89
N GLY A 248 18.86 0.57 -6.51
CA GLY A 248 19.46 1.05 -5.26
C GLY A 248 18.80 0.47 -4.00
N ARG A 249 18.25 -0.75 -4.08
CA ARG A 249 17.60 -1.47 -3.00
C ARG A 249 18.44 -2.67 -2.57
N SER A 250 18.17 -3.23 -1.41
CA SER A 250 18.75 -4.52 -1.01
C SER A 250 17.97 -5.70 -1.62
N ALA A 251 18.63 -6.84 -1.85
CA ALA A 251 17.96 -8.05 -2.32
C ALA A 251 16.84 -8.52 -1.35
N SER A 252 17.00 -8.24 -0.05
CA SER A 252 15.96 -8.49 0.96
C SER A 252 14.72 -7.64 0.73
N GLN A 253 14.90 -6.34 0.44
CA GLN A 253 13.78 -5.44 0.15
C GLN A 253 13.03 -5.86 -1.11
N ILE A 254 13.76 -6.23 -2.17
CA ILE A 254 13.13 -6.73 -3.40
C ILE A 254 12.32 -8.00 -3.08
N VAL A 255 12.94 -9.02 -2.49
CA VAL A 255 12.25 -10.29 -2.19
C VAL A 255 11.06 -10.09 -1.25
N GLY A 256 11.21 -9.29 -0.20
CA GLY A 256 10.11 -8.96 0.71
C GLY A 256 8.97 -8.24 0.00
N GLY A 257 9.30 -7.25 -0.85
CA GLY A 257 8.31 -6.53 -1.66
C GLY A 257 7.53 -7.44 -2.61
N LEU A 258 8.23 -8.33 -3.34
CA LEU A 258 7.59 -9.28 -4.25
C LEU A 258 6.66 -10.25 -3.51
N LEU A 259 7.06 -10.73 -2.33
CA LEU A 259 6.23 -11.56 -1.49
C LEU A 259 4.97 -10.81 -1.01
N ALA A 260 5.12 -9.55 -0.60
CA ALA A 260 3.98 -8.73 -0.16
C ALA A 260 3.02 -8.42 -1.31
N GLU A 261 3.55 -8.20 -2.51
CA GLU A 261 2.76 -8.04 -3.73
C GLU A 261 1.92 -9.28 -4.04
N GLU A 262 2.55 -10.46 -4.01
CA GLU A 262 1.85 -11.72 -4.27
C GLU A 262 0.81 -12.02 -3.19
N LEU A 263 1.12 -11.75 -1.92
CA LEU A 263 0.15 -11.88 -0.83
C LEU A 263 -1.08 -10.98 -1.08
N SER A 264 -0.90 -9.77 -1.59
CA SER A 264 -2.03 -8.88 -1.89
C SER A 264 -2.99 -9.43 -2.95
N HIS A 265 -2.51 -10.36 -3.79
CA HIS A 265 -3.29 -11.05 -4.82
C HIS A 265 -3.75 -12.44 -4.42
N CYS A 266 -3.34 -12.94 -3.24
CA CYS A 266 -3.76 -14.25 -2.75
C CYS A 266 -5.08 -14.10 -1.98
N PRO A 267 -6.20 -14.66 -2.46
CA PRO A 267 -7.48 -14.63 -1.74
C PRO A 267 -7.38 -15.23 -0.33
N GLN A 268 -6.51 -16.23 -0.17
CA GLN A 268 -6.21 -16.90 1.09
C GLN A 268 -5.49 -15.98 2.07
N ALA A 269 -4.54 -15.17 1.60
CA ALA A 269 -3.87 -14.18 2.43
C ALA A 269 -4.83 -13.06 2.87
N GLN A 270 -5.79 -12.69 2.01
CA GLN A 270 -6.87 -11.78 2.38
C GLN A 270 -7.83 -12.41 3.40
N ALA A 271 -8.10 -13.72 3.30
CA ALA A 271 -8.89 -14.45 4.30
C ALA A 271 -8.17 -14.55 5.65
N VAL A 272 -6.86 -14.80 5.67
CA VAL A 272 -6.03 -14.82 6.89
C VAL A 272 -5.85 -13.42 7.47
N SER A 273 -5.71 -12.38 6.63
CA SER A 273 -5.64 -10.99 7.10
C SER A 273 -6.99 -10.47 7.57
N THR A 274 -8.11 -10.93 7.02
CA THR A 274 -9.47 -10.61 7.51
C THR A 274 -9.86 -11.44 8.73
N THR A 275 -9.38 -12.67 8.90
CA THR A 275 -9.52 -13.41 10.17
C THR A 275 -8.57 -12.90 11.23
N ALA A 276 -7.34 -12.48 10.90
CA ALA A 276 -6.42 -11.85 11.83
C ALA A 276 -6.84 -10.40 12.16
N GLN A 277 -7.40 -9.64 11.21
CA GLN A 277 -8.07 -8.38 11.52
C GLN A 277 -9.37 -8.60 12.26
N ALA A 278 -10.17 -9.62 11.95
CA ALA A 278 -11.34 -9.96 12.76
C ALA A 278 -10.89 -10.32 14.18
N VAL A 279 -9.87 -11.16 14.36
CA VAL A 279 -9.33 -11.59 15.66
C VAL A 279 -8.55 -10.48 16.37
N ALA A 280 -7.87 -9.57 15.68
CA ALA A 280 -7.23 -8.39 16.28
C ALA A 280 -8.26 -7.31 16.66
N THR A 281 -9.32 -7.15 15.85
CA THR A 281 -10.50 -6.37 16.23
C THR A 281 -11.26 -7.07 17.38
N THR A 282 -11.19 -8.40 17.49
CA THR A 282 -11.80 -9.18 18.58
C THR A 282 -10.88 -9.28 19.83
N ALA A 283 -9.57 -9.09 19.69
CA ALA A 283 -8.61 -9.14 20.80
C ALA A 283 -8.42 -7.76 21.44
N ALA A 284 -8.67 -6.68 20.69
CA ALA A 284 -8.82 -5.32 21.23
C ALA A 284 -10.25 -4.99 21.68
N ARG A 285 -11.26 -5.80 21.29
CA ARG A 285 -12.59 -5.76 21.89
C ARG A 285 -12.58 -6.69 23.10
N VAL A 286 -12.70 -6.14 24.30
CA VAL A 286 -13.38 -6.89 25.36
C VAL A 286 -14.71 -7.30 24.72
N ILE A 287 -14.92 -8.62 24.51
CA ILE A 287 -16.17 -9.12 23.95
C ILE A 287 -17.23 -8.65 24.94
N ALA A 288 -17.99 -7.62 24.53
CA ALA A 288 -19.08 -7.12 25.34
C ALA A 288 -20.05 -8.28 25.57
N ASP A 289 -20.44 -8.47 26.82
CA ASP A 289 -21.43 -9.47 27.19
C ASP A 289 -22.68 -9.27 26.28
N PRO A 290 -23.09 -10.28 25.50
CA PRO A 290 -24.23 -10.16 24.60
C PRO A 290 -25.49 -9.65 25.31
N ASP A 291 -25.68 -10.04 26.57
CA ASP A 291 -26.82 -9.58 27.37
C ASP A 291 -26.71 -8.09 27.72
N GLU A 292 -25.49 -7.58 27.92
CA GLU A 292 -25.23 -6.16 28.15
C GLU A 292 -25.44 -5.32 26.88
N VAL A 293 -25.05 -5.84 25.72
CA VAL A 293 -25.33 -5.21 24.42
C VAL A 293 -26.83 -5.07 24.17
N VAL A 294 -27.61 -6.11 24.47
CA VAL A 294 -29.08 -6.07 24.37
C VAL A 294 -29.69 -5.06 25.34
N ARG A 295 -29.19 -5.00 26.59
CA ARG A 295 -29.60 -3.99 27.57
C ARG A 295 -29.30 -2.58 27.08
N ALA A 296 -28.11 -2.36 26.50
CA ALA A 296 -27.73 -1.07 25.93
C ALA A 296 -28.65 -0.68 24.77
N GLN A 297 -28.97 -1.59 23.84
CA GLN A 297 -29.90 -1.31 22.74
C GLN A 297 -31.31 -0.96 23.25
N ALA A 298 -31.81 -1.66 24.27
CA ALA A 298 -33.11 -1.37 24.87
C ALA A 298 -33.11 0.00 25.56
N ALA A 299 -32.04 0.35 26.28
CA ALA A 299 -31.90 1.65 26.94
C ALA A 299 -31.80 2.80 25.92
N ILE A 300 -31.05 2.61 24.84
CA ILE A 300 -30.98 3.54 23.71
C ILE A 300 -32.37 3.76 23.10
N ALA A 301 -33.09 2.68 22.79
CA ALA A 301 -34.43 2.76 22.21
C ALA A 301 -35.44 3.51 23.10
N GLY A 302 -35.27 3.43 24.43
CA GLY A 302 -36.09 4.16 25.40
C GLY A 302 -35.81 5.67 25.49
N LEU A 303 -34.63 6.11 25.05
CA LEU A 303 -34.17 7.51 25.13
C LEU A 303 -34.20 8.25 23.78
N VAL A 304 -34.04 7.53 22.66
CA VAL A 304 -34.06 8.11 21.31
C VAL A 304 -35.36 8.88 21.08
N GLY A 305 -35.25 10.10 20.56
CA GLY A 305 -36.38 11.01 20.32
C GLY A 305 -36.32 12.31 21.13
N PRO A 306 -37.43 12.79 21.72
CA PRO A 306 -37.47 14.01 22.52
C PRO A 306 -36.63 13.94 23.81
N LYS A 307 -36.54 12.75 24.41
CA LYS A 307 -35.85 12.50 25.69
C LYS A 307 -34.32 12.56 25.60
N ALA A 308 -33.77 12.42 24.39
CA ALA A 308 -32.34 12.59 24.15
C ALA A 308 -31.80 13.99 24.52
N ASN A 309 -32.68 14.97 24.79
CA ASN A 309 -32.26 16.28 25.33
C ASN A 309 -31.71 16.18 26.77
N GLU A 310 -32.18 15.21 27.56
CA GLU A 310 -31.68 14.97 28.92
C GLU A 310 -30.22 14.50 28.88
N LEU A 311 -29.93 13.53 28.01
CA LEU A 311 -28.56 13.08 27.74
C LEU A 311 -27.72 14.18 27.11
N ALA A 312 -28.27 14.98 26.20
CA ALA A 312 -27.54 16.11 25.63
C ALA A 312 -27.08 17.11 26.71
N ASN A 313 -27.91 17.38 27.72
CA ASN A 313 -27.51 18.22 28.85
C ASN A 313 -26.44 17.55 29.72
N HIS A 314 -26.54 16.23 29.95
CA HIS A 314 -25.55 15.47 30.71
C HIS A 314 -24.17 15.45 30.04
N LEU A 315 -24.14 15.35 28.71
CA LEU A 315 -22.91 15.34 27.91
C LEU A 315 -22.31 16.74 27.68
N GLY A 316 -22.85 17.80 28.29
CA GLY A 316 -22.41 19.17 28.04
C GLY A 316 -22.74 19.69 26.63
N LEU A 317 -23.74 19.10 25.97
CA LEU A 317 -24.22 19.42 24.63
C LEU A 317 -25.64 20.02 24.63
N PRO A 318 -25.92 21.10 25.40
CA PRO A 318 -27.28 21.62 25.55
C PRO A 318 -27.87 22.04 24.19
N GLY A 319 -29.11 21.64 23.93
CA GLY A 319 -29.81 21.96 22.68
C GLY A 319 -29.37 21.15 21.46
N LYS A 320 -28.34 20.29 21.56
CA LYS A 320 -27.82 19.48 20.44
C LYS A 320 -28.44 18.08 20.40
N ARG A 321 -29.73 17.98 20.73
CA ARG A 321 -30.53 16.74 20.74
C ARG A 321 -30.43 15.93 19.45
N ARG A 322 -30.36 16.60 18.30
CA ARG A 322 -30.26 15.94 16.99
C ARG A 322 -28.95 15.16 16.85
N LEU A 323 -27.83 15.79 17.20
CA LEU A 323 -26.51 15.17 17.15
C LEU A 323 -26.45 13.94 18.07
N VAL A 324 -26.98 14.06 19.29
CA VAL A 324 -27.04 12.94 20.24
C VAL A 324 -27.86 11.77 19.69
N ASN A 325 -29.01 12.04 19.06
CA ASN A 325 -29.78 10.98 18.40
C ASN A 325 -29.01 10.33 17.24
N GLU A 326 -28.32 11.12 16.42
CA GLU A 326 -27.51 10.61 15.31
C GLU A 326 -26.33 9.75 15.82
N VAL A 327 -25.75 10.07 16.99
CA VAL A 327 -24.74 9.25 17.67
C VAL A 327 -25.33 7.94 18.19
N LEU A 328 -26.44 7.99 18.95
CA LEU A 328 -27.05 6.79 19.55
C LEU A 328 -27.58 5.78 18.51
N VAL A 329 -28.04 6.29 17.37
CA VAL A 329 -28.51 5.48 16.25
C VAL A 329 -27.33 4.96 15.39
N GLY A 330 -26.12 5.47 15.62
CA GLY A 330 -24.88 5.04 14.96
C GLY A 330 -24.63 5.69 13.60
N ILE A 331 -25.38 6.73 13.25
CA ILE A 331 -25.17 7.53 12.03
C ILE A 331 -23.88 8.34 12.13
N VAL A 332 -23.54 8.83 13.32
CA VAL A 332 -22.33 9.63 13.57
C VAL A 332 -21.38 8.86 14.48
N ARG A 333 -20.11 8.78 14.08
CA ARG A 333 -19.02 8.25 14.89
C ARG A 333 -18.60 9.32 15.91
N ALA A 334 -18.99 9.12 17.16
CA ALA A 334 -18.60 10.00 18.25
C ALA A 334 -17.17 9.73 18.75
N PRO A 335 -16.47 10.73 19.32
CA PRO A 335 -15.17 10.55 19.96
C PRO A 335 -15.23 9.63 21.17
N GLY A 336 -14.10 9.01 21.52
CA GLY A 336 -14.03 8.04 22.62
C GLY A 336 -14.39 8.62 23.99
N VAL A 337 -14.11 9.91 24.20
CA VAL A 337 -14.49 10.62 25.43
C VAL A 337 -16.01 10.69 25.57
N LEU A 338 -16.71 11.13 24.52
CA LEU A 338 -18.17 11.22 24.51
C LEU A 338 -18.82 9.85 24.69
N MET A 339 -18.30 8.81 24.03
CA MET A 339 -18.86 7.46 24.12
C MET A 339 -18.70 6.85 25.52
N ARG A 340 -17.66 7.23 26.28
CA ARG A 340 -17.52 6.82 27.69
C ARG A 340 -18.58 7.48 28.57
N ASP A 341 -18.81 8.77 28.40
CA ASP A 341 -19.84 9.49 29.18
C ASP A 341 -21.26 8.96 28.86
N VAL A 342 -21.51 8.58 27.60
CA VAL A 342 -22.75 7.91 27.21
C VAL A 342 -22.87 6.53 27.87
N ALA A 343 -21.80 5.74 27.89
CA ALA A 343 -21.80 4.42 28.53
C ALA A 343 -22.05 4.53 30.05
N GLU A 344 -21.44 5.52 30.70
CA GLU A 344 -21.66 5.83 32.13
C GLU A 344 -23.12 6.19 32.40
N TYR A 345 -23.72 7.05 31.57
CA TYR A 345 -25.14 7.42 31.71
C TYR A 345 -26.07 6.20 31.64
N PHE A 346 -25.78 5.25 30.74
CA PHE A 346 -26.56 4.03 30.60
C PHE A 346 -26.15 2.90 31.55
N GLN A 347 -25.11 3.11 32.36
CA GLN A 347 -24.55 2.13 33.30
C GLN A 347 -24.17 0.80 32.62
N VAL A 348 -23.58 0.88 31.44
CA VAL A 348 -23.05 -0.26 30.70
C VAL A 348 -21.57 -0.07 30.40
N SER A 349 -20.89 -1.16 30.07
CA SER A 349 -19.52 -1.10 29.59
C SER A 349 -19.39 -0.22 28.32
N PRO A 350 -18.32 0.58 28.17
CA PRO A 350 -18.02 1.31 26.94
C PRO A 350 -18.03 0.41 25.70
N GLU A 351 -17.59 -0.83 25.85
CA GLU A 351 -17.54 -1.82 24.78
C GLU A 351 -18.95 -2.27 24.37
N ALA A 352 -19.85 -2.54 25.33
CA ALA A 352 -21.24 -2.86 25.04
C ALA A 352 -21.97 -1.69 24.37
N MET A 353 -21.71 -0.47 24.81
CA MET A 353 -22.29 0.74 24.21
C MET A 353 -21.83 0.93 22.76
N ASN A 354 -20.52 0.80 22.48
CA ASN A 354 -19.98 0.92 21.14
C ASN A 354 -20.51 -0.17 20.19
N GLU A 355 -20.63 -1.40 20.67
CA GLU A 355 -21.19 -2.49 19.87
C GLU A 355 -22.69 -2.29 19.62
N ALA A 356 -23.46 -1.85 20.63
CA ALA A 356 -24.88 -1.55 20.48
C ALA A 356 -25.15 -0.46 19.42
N VAL A 357 -24.39 0.63 19.46
CA VAL A 357 -24.48 1.72 18.47
C VAL A 357 -24.08 1.24 17.07
N SER A 358 -23.04 0.41 16.97
CA SER A 358 -22.61 -0.18 15.69
C SER A 358 -23.67 -1.11 15.09
N LEU A 359 -24.32 -1.92 15.92
CA LEU A 359 -25.41 -2.80 15.51
C LEU A 359 -26.65 -1.99 15.08
N ASN A 360 -26.97 -0.91 15.79
CA ASN A 360 -28.06 -0.02 15.42
C ASN A 360 -27.87 0.52 14.00
N PHE A 361 -26.66 1.02 13.66
CA PHE A 361 -26.37 1.51 12.32
C PHE A 361 -26.59 0.46 11.23
N ARG A 362 -26.09 -0.77 11.45
CA ARG A 362 -26.22 -1.89 10.48
C ARG A 362 -27.68 -2.33 10.28
N GLN A 363 -28.52 -2.16 11.30
CA GLN A 363 -29.93 -2.54 11.26
C GLN A 363 -30.84 -1.46 10.67
N LEU A 364 -30.32 -0.26 10.38
CA LEU A 364 -31.10 0.81 9.75
C LEU A 364 -31.41 0.45 8.30
N ALA A 365 -32.69 0.45 7.95
CA ALA A 365 -33.15 0.12 6.60
C ALA A 365 -32.72 1.15 5.52
N ALA A 366 -32.46 2.40 5.91
CA ALA A 366 -31.99 3.47 5.02
C ALA A 366 -31.30 4.59 5.82
N PRO A 367 -30.06 4.40 6.29
CA PRO A 367 -29.33 5.44 6.99
C PRO A 367 -29.08 6.59 6.01
N SER A 368 -29.70 7.74 6.26
CA SER A 368 -29.51 8.94 5.45
C SER A 368 -29.01 10.08 6.33
N PHE A 369 -28.06 10.84 5.80
CA PHE A 369 -27.47 11.98 6.50
C PHE A 369 -27.50 13.22 5.62
N LYS A 370 -27.87 14.34 6.23
CA LYS A 370 -27.85 15.65 5.57
C LYS A 370 -26.47 16.26 5.77
N ALA A 371 -25.64 16.14 4.74
CA ALA A 371 -24.31 16.72 4.73
C ALA A 371 -24.36 18.27 4.81
N PRO A 372 -23.26 18.96 5.14
CA PRO A 372 -23.21 20.42 5.27
C PRO A 372 -23.64 21.19 4.01
N ASN A 373 -23.66 20.54 2.85
CA ASN A 373 -24.15 21.10 1.58
C ASN A 373 -25.68 20.99 1.41
N GLY A 374 -26.39 20.45 2.40
CA GLY A 374 -27.84 20.31 2.42
C GLY A 374 -28.40 19.10 1.65
N GLN A 375 -27.56 18.32 0.99
CA GLN A 375 -28.01 17.16 0.19
C GLN A 375 -28.06 15.90 1.07
N PRO A 376 -29.21 15.19 1.13
CA PRO A 376 -29.28 13.91 1.82
C PRO A 376 -28.51 12.86 1.02
N ARG A 377 -27.58 12.17 1.67
CA ARG A 377 -26.86 11.01 1.10
C ARG A 377 -27.21 9.74 1.87
N VAL A 378 -27.34 8.63 1.14
CA VAL A 378 -27.43 7.29 1.74
C VAL A 378 -26.04 6.90 2.24
N LEU A 379 -25.95 6.45 3.48
CA LEU A 379 -24.70 6.09 4.12
C LEU A 379 -24.41 4.60 3.97
N THR A 380 -23.20 4.27 3.54
CA THR A 380 -22.64 2.92 3.66
C THR A 380 -21.82 2.76 4.95
N GLU A 381 -21.36 3.87 5.52
CA GLU A 381 -20.55 3.94 6.74
C GLU A 381 -20.99 5.13 7.62
N PRO A 382 -20.78 5.07 8.95
CA PRO A 382 -21.04 6.19 9.84
C PRO A 382 -20.23 7.44 9.47
N VAL A 383 -20.85 8.60 9.61
CA VAL A 383 -20.25 9.92 9.34
C VAL A 383 -19.24 10.27 10.44
N SER A 384 -18.16 10.96 10.08
CA SER A 384 -17.16 11.41 11.06
C SER A 384 -17.73 12.48 12.00
N TRP A 385 -17.20 12.55 13.23
CA TRP A 385 -17.58 13.57 14.21
C TRP A 385 -17.45 14.99 13.64
N GLU A 386 -16.35 15.28 12.95
CA GLU A 386 -16.11 16.59 12.38
C GLU A 386 -17.16 16.99 11.33
N GLU A 387 -17.52 16.06 10.44
CA GLU A 387 -18.51 16.34 9.40
C GLU A 387 -19.89 16.55 10.02
N ALA A 388 -20.23 15.77 11.07
CA ALA A 388 -21.46 15.93 11.83
C ALA A 388 -21.54 17.29 12.54
N VAL A 389 -20.46 17.72 13.18
CA VAL A 389 -20.37 19.02 13.87
C VAL A 389 -20.47 20.18 12.87
N LYS A 390 -19.74 20.12 11.75
CA LYS A 390 -19.80 21.13 10.68
C LYS A 390 -21.18 21.23 10.04
N ALA A 391 -21.92 20.13 9.96
CA ALA A 391 -23.30 20.10 9.45
C ALA A 391 -24.33 20.80 10.36
N LEU A 392 -23.97 21.10 11.61
CA LEU A 392 -24.85 21.82 12.54
C LEU A 392 -24.84 23.34 12.32
N HIS A 393 -23.94 23.88 11.48
CA HIS A 393 -23.81 25.31 11.19
C HIS A 393 -23.79 26.18 12.46
N LEU A 394 -22.99 25.78 13.44
CA LEU A 394 -22.89 26.45 14.73
C LEU A 394 -22.02 27.72 14.65
N PRO A 395 -22.14 28.65 15.61
CA PRO A 395 -21.18 29.72 15.79
C PRO A 395 -19.76 29.17 15.98
N HIS A 396 -18.75 29.90 15.50
CA HIS A 396 -17.36 29.43 15.47
C HIS A 396 -16.84 28.96 16.83
N ASP A 397 -17.24 29.63 17.91
CA ASP A 397 -16.82 29.30 19.28
C ASP A 397 -17.40 27.96 19.77
N GLU A 398 -18.67 27.66 19.44
CA GLU A 398 -19.30 26.39 19.79
C GLU A 398 -18.81 25.24 18.90
N GLU A 399 -18.57 25.52 17.62
CA GLU A 399 -18.00 24.53 16.70
C GLU A 399 -16.60 24.11 17.15
N ALA A 400 -15.73 25.07 17.51
CA ALA A 400 -14.39 24.79 17.99
C ALA A 400 -14.38 23.97 19.30
N GLN A 401 -15.32 24.23 20.21
CA GLN A 401 -15.47 23.44 21.44
C GLN A 401 -15.83 21.98 21.15
N LEU A 402 -16.74 21.73 20.20
CA LEU A 402 -17.14 20.37 19.83
C LEU A 402 -16.07 19.63 19.03
N LEU A 403 -15.37 20.33 18.14
CA LEU A 403 -14.25 19.75 17.40
C LEU A 403 -13.07 19.42 18.33
N GLY A 404 -12.87 20.21 19.41
CA GLY A 404 -11.87 19.93 20.43
C GLY A 404 -12.14 18.67 21.28
N LEU A 405 -13.32 18.07 21.18
CA LEU A 405 -13.63 16.75 21.75
C LEU A 405 -13.25 15.59 20.81
N GLY A 406 -12.92 15.86 19.54
CA GLY A 406 -12.45 14.88 18.57
C GLY A 406 -11.00 14.49 18.82
N ASP A 407 -10.69 13.20 18.69
CA ASP A 407 -9.33 12.65 18.80
C ASP A 407 -8.46 13.00 17.59
#